data_AF-A0A2V7TPS4-F1
#
_entry.id   AF-A0A2V7TPS4-F1
#
_cell.length_a   1.000
_cell.length_b   1.000
_cell.length_c   1.000
_cell.angle_alpha   90.00
_cell.angle_beta   90.00
_cell.angle_gamma   90.00
#
_symmetry.space_group_name_H-M   'P 1'
#
loop_
_entity.id
_entity.type
_entity.pdbx_description
1 polymer ?
#
loop_
_entity_poly.entity_id
_entity_poly.type
_entity_poly.pdbx_seq_one_letter_code
_entity_poly.pdbx_strand_id
1 'polypeptide(L)' 'NYRVLDRSKYVKAVVEAIHAQGVCSVEEFEEIAVKTSNDFNEQYNIWVSTGGYIRKGPGAYITTCFPAQF' A
#
# COMPACT_ATOMS: atom_id res chain seq x y z
N ASN A 1 -7.11 1.38 16.83
CA ASN A 1 -6.26 1.52 15.63
C ASN A 1 -4.81 1.66 16.05
N TYR A 2 -3.87 1.05 15.32
CA TYR A 2 -2.44 1.13 15.62
C TYR A 2 -1.86 2.45 15.11
N ARG A 3 -1.05 3.12 15.93
CA ARG A 3 -0.38 4.37 15.58
C ARG A 3 0.94 4.07 14.87
N VAL A 4 1.14 4.69 13.72
CA VAL A 4 2.37 4.74 12.94
C VAL A 4 3.25 5.84 13.51
N LEU A 5 4.35 5.46 14.13
CA LEU A 5 5.32 6.41 14.72
C LEU A 5 6.37 6.87 13.71
N ASP A 6 6.69 6.00 12.76
CA ASP A 6 7.62 6.24 11.66
C ASP A 6 6.95 5.76 10.38
N ARG A 7 6.54 6.71 9.53
CA ARG A 7 5.81 6.44 8.29
C ARG A 7 6.67 5.64 7.33
N SER A 8 7.91 6.07 7.09
CA SER A 8 8.80 5.45 6.12
C SER A 8 9.15 4.03 6.52
N LYS A 9 9.46 3.79 7.79
CA LYS A 9 9.74 2.43 8.29
C LYS A 9 8.51 1.52 8.20
N TYR A 10 7.32 2.05 8.48
CA TYR A 10 6.07 1.30 8.37
C TYR A 10 5.77 0.92 6.91
N VAL A 11 5.81 1.89 5.98
CA VAL A 11 5.54 1.64 4.56
C VAL A 11 6.54 0.63 3.99
N LYS A 12 7.84 0.79 4.29
CA LYS A 12 8.88 -0.16 3.87
C LYS A 12 8.59 -1.59 4.38
N ALA A 13 8.23 -1.73 5.65
CA ALA A 13 7.93 -3.04 6.23
C ALA A 13 6.69 -3.69 5.59
N VAL A 14 5.67 -2.90 5.20
CA VAL A 14 4.50 -3.41 4.49
C VAL A 14 4.88 -3.90 3.09
N VAL A 15 5.67 -3.12 2.34
CA VAL A 15 6.15 -3.51 1.01
C VAL A 15 6.97 -4.81 1.09
N GLU A 16 7.90 -4.91 2.04
CA GLU A 16 8.70 -6.13 2.25
C GLU A 16 7.83 -7.35 2.60
N ALA A 17 6.79 -7.16 3.42
CA ALA A 17 5.86 -8.23 3.78
C ALA A 17 4.97 -8.69 2.61
N ILE A 18 4.63 -7.80 1.69
CA ILE A 18 3.89 -8.14 0.46
C ILE A 18 4.81 -8.88 -0.52
N HIS A 19 6.06 -8.42 -0.69
CA HIS A 19 7.07 -9.13 -1.49
C HIS A 19 7.32 -10.54 -0.99
N ALA A 20 7.36 -10.75 0.33
CA ALA A 20 7.53 -12.08 0.94
C ALA A 20 6.39 -13.06 0.61
N GLN A 21 5.24 -12.58 0.13
CA GLN A 21 4.11 -13.38 -0.35
C GLN A 21 4.17 -13.67 -1.86
N GLY A 22 5.23 -13.23 -2.55
CA GLY A 22 5.38 -13.38 -4.00
C GLY A 22 4.57 -12.36 -4.80
N VAL A 23 4.10 -11.27 -4.18
CA VAL A 23 3.32 -10.21 -4.81
C VAL A 23 4.19 -8.96 -4.99
N CYS A 24 4.07 -8.29 -6.13
CA CYS A 24 4.81 -7.04 -6.39
C CYS A 24 4.11 -5.86 -5.72
N SER A 25 4.89 -5.02 -5.02
CA SER A 25 4.38 -3.78 -4.46
C SER A 25 5.41 -2.66 -4.41
N VAL A 26 4.96 -1.41 -4.48
CA VAL A 26 5.81 -0.20 -4.38
C VAL A 26 5.07 0.91 -3.64
N GLU A 27 5.79 1.77 -2.92
CA GLU A 27 5.24 3.04 -2.39
C GLU A 27 5.12 4.04 -3.54
N GLU A 28 3.91 4.57 -3.77
CA GLU A 28 3.64 5.66 -4.70
C GLU A 28 3.09 6.86 -3.95
N PHE A 29 3.96 7.83 -3.67
CA PHE A 29 3.65 9.04 -2.89
C PHE A 29 3.03 8.72 -1.52
N GLU A 30 1.70 8.63 -1.43
CA GLU A 30 0.94 8.31 -0.22
C GLU A 30 0.42 6.86 -0.17
N GLU A 31 0.40 6.17 -1.30
CA GLU A 31 -0.27 4.89 -1.50
C GLU A 31 0.76 3.76 -1.67
N ILE A 32 0.29 2.53 -1.53
CA ILE A 32 1.01 1.35 -1.97
C ILE A 32 0.28 0.78 -3.17
N ALA A 33 1.01 0.66 -4.27
CA ALA A 33 0.56 0.00 -5.47
C ALA A 33 0.91 -1.49 -5.38
N VAL A 34 -0.03 -2.39 -5.68
CA VAL A 34 0.12 -3.85 -5.55
C VAL A 34 -0.34 -4.55 -6.83
N LYS A 35 0.43 -5.52 -7.33
CA LYS A 35 0.06 -6.33 -8.51
C LYS A 35 0.55 -7.77 -8.42
N THR A 36 -0.23 -8.70 -8.98
CA THR A 36 0.12 -10.12 -9.15
C THR A 36 0.39 -10.50 -10.62
N SER A 37 -0.11 -9.69 -11.57
CA SER A 37 0.23 -9.74 -13.00
C SER A 37 0.47 -8.31 -13.52
N ASN A 38 0.80 -8.15 -14.80
CA ASN A 38 0.91 -6.82 -15.43
C ASN A 38 -0.41 -6.33 -16.05
N ASP A 39 -1.52 -7.05 -15.86
CA ASP A 39 -2.82 -6.67 -16.43
C ASP A 39 -3.41 -5.45 -15.71
N PHE A 40 -3.20 -5.36 -14.39
CA PHE A 40 -3.64 -4.26 -13.54
C PHE A 40 -2.78 -4.14 -12.28
N ASN A 41 -2.91 -3.01 -11.61
CA ASN A 41 -2.50 -2.88 -10.21
C ASN A 41 -3.59 -2.22 -9.38
N GLU A 42 -3.60 -2.49 -8.09
CA GLU A 42 -4.48 -1.84 -7.12
C GLU A 42 -3.70 -0.86 -6.26
N GLN A 43 -4.35 0.22 -5.86
CA GLN A 43 -3.80 1.24 -4.98
C GLN A 43 -4.44 1.17 -3.60
N TYR A 44 -3.60 1.22 -2.57
CA TYR A 44 -4.03 1.18 -1.18
C TYR A 44 -3.40 2.32 -0.39
N ASN A 45 -4.23 3.12 0.26
CA ASN A 45 -3.73 4.03 1.29
C ASN A 45 -3.75 3.31 2.65
N ILE A 46 -2.55 3.07 3.21
CA ILE A 46 -2.36 2.32 4.46
C ILE A 46 -2.14 3.21 5.68
N TRP A 47 -2.23 4.54 5.54
CA TRP A 47 -1.93 5.52 6.57
C TRP A 47 -2.84 6.75 6.46
N VAL A 48 -3.40 7.22 7.58
CA VAL A 48 -4.17 8.48 7.59
C VAL A 48 -3.32 9.66 8.04
N SER A 49 -3.28 10.70 7.20
CA SER A 49 -2.52 11.94 7.45
C SER A 49 -2.94 12.67 8.72
N THR A 50 -4.20 12.57 9.14
CA THR A 50 -4.78 13.34 10.24
C THR A 50 -4.59 12.74 11.64
N GLY A 51 -3.79 11.69 11.79
CA GLY A 51 -3.51 11.13 13.11
C GLY A 51 -2.37 10.12 13.19
N GLY A 52 -1.78 9.76 12.04
CA GLY A 52 -0.71 8.79 11.99
C GLY A 52 -1.17 7.41 12.44
N TYR A 53 -2.35 6.96 12.03
CA TYR A 53 -2.85 5.62 12.32
C TYR A 53 -2.89 4.77 11.05
N ILE A 54 -2.78 3.46 11.22
CA ILE A 54 -2.93 2.54 10.10
C ILE A 54 -4.35 2.61 9.53
N ARG A 55 -4.46 2.45 8.22
CA ARG A 55 -5.71 2.27 7.48
C ARG A 55 -5.76 0.84 6.96
N LYS A 56 -6.89 0.16 7.14
CA LYS A 56 -7.06 -1.27 6.81
C LYS A 56 -8.48 -1.58 6.36
N GLY A 57 -8.66 -2.73 5.74
CA GLY A 57 -9.97 -3.20 5.26
C GLY A 57 -10.47 -2.37 4.06
N PRO A 58 -11.79 -2.34 3.81
CA PRO A 58 -12.38 -1.67 2.63
C PRO A 58 -12.02 -0.19 2.54
N GLY A 59 -11.78 0.46 3.68
CA GLY A 59 -11.36 1.84 3.69
C GLY A 59 -9.99 2.07 3.06
N ALA A 60 -9.08 1.09 3.03
CA ALA A 60 -7.72 1.29 2.52
C ALA A 60 -7.64 1.29 0.99
N TYR A 61 -8.56 0.60 0.32
CA TYR A 61 -8.59 0.56 -1.15
C TYR A 61 -8.92 1.93 -1.72
N ILE A 62 -8.19 2.31 -2.77
CA ILE A 62 -8.38 3.58 -3.49
C ILE A 62 -8.93 3.32 -4.88
N THR A 63 -8.19 2.57 -5.70
CA THR A 63 -8.55 2.34 -7.11
C THR A 63 -7.85 1.11 -7.68
N THR A 64 -8.32 0.67 -8.84
CA THR A 64 -7.63 -0.27 -9.74
C THR A 64 -7.22 0.48 -11.00
N CYS A 65 -5.97 0.32 -11.43
CA CYS A 65 -5.41 0.93 -12.62
C CYS A 65 -5.20 -0.12 -13.73
N PHE A 66 -5.57 0.23 -14.96
CA PHE A 66 -5.40 -0.61 -16.16
C PHE A 66 -4.69 0.19 -17.28
N PRO A 67 -3.62 -0.33 -17.91
CA PRO A 67 -2.83 -1.47 -17.44
C PRO A 67 -2.09 -1.14 -16.14
N ALA A 68 -1.36 -2.11 -15.57
CA ALA A 68 -0.49 -1.84 -14.41
C ALA A 68 0.44 -0.63 -14.69
N GLN A 69 0.47 0.33 -13.77
CA GLN A 69 1.20 1.61 -13.91
C GLN A 69 2.63 1.57 -13.37
N PHE A 70 2.98 0.52 -12.64
CA PHE A 70 4.33 0.18 -12.17
C PHE A 70 4.59 -1.29 -12.49
#